data_AF-A0A060CG02-F1
#
_entry.id   AF-A0A060CG02-F1
#
_cell.length_a   1.000
_cell.length_b   1.000
_cell.length_c   1.000
_cell.angle_alpha   90.00
_cell.angle_beta   90.00
_cell.angle_gamma   90.00
#
_symmetry.space_group_name_H-M   'P 1'
#
loop_
_entity.id
_entity.type
_entity.pdbx_description
1 polymer ?
#
loop_
_entity_poly.entity_id
_entity_poly.type
_entity_poly.pdbx_seq_one_letter_code
_entity_poly.pdbx_strand_id
1 'polypeptide(L)'
;RRRVVHGRERGPHDDPAADLIATYPAVAKVDGIVQDALAYAAEVGEQQVGSVTGDITTAYSGGSYVKGKYVGPDADDETVGRDDRSSESSLGNLVANALRDTLASDDRGGADIGVVNPGGLRAELFHDDDGVITYAEANSVLPFVNNLWTVTLTGAQFKELLEEQWQTDANGNVPSRPYLNLG
;
A
#
# COMPACT_ATOMS: atom_id res chain seq x y z
N ARG A 1 19.03 -23.90 -32.67
CA ARG A 1 20.00 -22.91 -32.16
C ARG A 1 19.85 -22.85 -30.64
N ARG A 2 20.69 -23.57 -29.88
CA ARG A 2 20.67 -23.56 -28.40
C ARG A 2 21.36 -22.29 -27.92
N ARG A 3 20.62 -21.43 -27.21
CA ARG A 3 21.17 -20.23 -26.56
C ARG A 3 21.73 -20.68 -25.21
N VAL A 4 23.04 -20.80 -25.13
CA VAL A 4 23.76 -21.00 -23.86
C VAL A 4 23.64 -19.69 -23.09
N VAL A 5 22.90 -19.71 -21.98
CA VAL A 5 22.94 -18.63 -21.00
C VAL A 5 24.27 -18.79 -20.27
N HIS A 6 25.17 -17.83 -20.49
CA HIS A 6 26.43 -17.76 -19.77
C HIS A 6 26.08 -17.40 -18.32
N GLY A 7 26.04 -18.42 -17.45
CA GLY A 7 25.99 -18.21 -16.01
C GLY A 7 27.23 -17.42 -15.63
N ARG A 8 27.04 -16.21 -15.07
CA ARG A 8 28.10 -15.59 -14.28
C ARG A 8 28.27 -16.46 -13.04
N GLU A 9 29.35 -17.24 -13.02
CA GLU A 9 29.86 -17.84 -11.79
C GLU A 9 30.14 -16.69 -10.80
N ARG A 10 29.39 -16.65 -9.69
CA ARG A 10 29.75 -15.81 -8.55
C ARG A 10 30.91 -16.50 -7.84
N GLY A 11 32.05 -15.83 -7.74
CA GLY A 11 33.17 -16.27 -6.92
C GLY A 11 32.85 -16.21 -5.42
N PRO A 12 33.72 -16.73 -4.54
CA PRO A 12 33.41 -17.00 -3.11
C PRO A 12 33.39 -15.76 -2.18
N HIS A 13 33.38 -14.56 -2.74
CA HIS A 13 33.61 -13.26 -2.11
C HIS A 13 32.90 -12.27 -3.06
N ASP A 14 31.87 -11.51 -2.73
CA ASP A 14 31.62 -10.70 -1.53
C ASP A 14 30.11 -10.46 -1.40
N ASP A 15 29.53 -10.75 -0.24
CA ASP A 15 28.40 -9.94 0.21
C ASP A 15 29.03 -8.63 0.72
N PRO A 16 28.87 -7.50 0.03
CA PRO A 16 29.52 -6.25 0.43
C PRO A 16 29.20 -5.88 1.87
N ALA A 17 28.06 -6.31 2.42
CA ALA A 17 27.72 -6.09 3.81
C ALA A 17 28.60 -6.93 4.76
N ALA A 18 28.84 -8.21 4.46
CA ALA A 18 29.60 -9.12 5.30
C ALA A 18 31.06 -8.66 5.48
N ASP A 19 31.71 -8.22 4.41
CA ASP A 19 33.08 -7.72 4.50
C ASP A 19 33.16 -6.40 5.27
N LEU A 20 32.17 -5.51 5.11
CA LEU A 20 32.08 -4.27 5.86
C LEU A 20 31.82 -4.53 7.35
N ILE A 21 30.96 -5.49 7.69
CA ILE A 21 30.69 -5.95 9.05
C ILE A 21 31.97 -6.49 9.69
N ALA A 22 32.71 -7.35 8.98
CA ALA A 22 33.95 -7.93 9.47
C ALA A 22 35.09 -6.90 9.63
N THR A 23 35.15 -5.91 8.73
CA THR A 23 36.24 -4.92 8.69
C THR A 23 36.02 -3.77 9.66
N TYR A 24 34.78 -3.33 9.86
CA TYR A 24 34.46 -2.11 10.61
C TYR A 24 33.59 -2.42 11.85
N PRO A 25 34.13 -2.32 13.08
CA PRO A 25 33.37 -2.58 14.31
C PRO A 25 32.08 -1.74 14.46
N ALA A 26 32.07 -0.53 13.92
CA ALA A 26 30.86 0.30 13.89
C ALA A 26 29.76 -0.30 13.01
N VAL A 27 30.12 -0.91 11.87
CA VAL A 27 29.16 -1.57 10.98
C VAL A 27 28.64 -2.86 11.62
N ALA A 28 29.49 -3.66 12.27
CA ALA A 28 29.04 -4.83 13.04
C ALA A 28 28.02 -4.47 14.14
N LYS A 29 28.24 -3.34 14.83
CA LYS A 29 27.27 -2.84 15.81
C LYS A 29 25.94 -2.44 15.17
N VAL A 30 25.97 -1.76 14.02
CA VAL A 30 24.75 -1.38 13.29
C VAL A 30 24.01 -2.61 12.79
N ASP A 31 24.72 -3.60 12.25
CA ASP A 31 24.10 -4.86 11.82
C ASP A 31 23.38 -5.55 12.98
N GLY A 32 24.02 -5.68 14.15
CA GLY A 32 23.36 -6.22 15.34
C GLY A 32 22.07 -5.48 15.70
N ILE A 33 22.07 -4.13 15.67
CA ILE A 33 20.86 -3.33 15.91
C ILE A 33 19.78 -3.60 14.86
N VAL A 34 20.16 -3.74 13.59
CA VAL A 34 19.23 -4.05 12.49
C VAL A 34 18.64 -5.45 12.68
N GLN A 35 19.45 -6.46 13.00
CA GLN A 35 18.96 -7.82 13.26
C GLN A 35 18.01 -7.86 14.45
N ASP A 36 18.35 -7.20 15.56
CA ASP A 36 17.48 -7.11 16.74
C ASP A 36 16.14 -6.43 16.39
N ALA A 37 16.19 -5.35 15.58
CA ALA A 37 14.99 -4.64 15.14
C ALA A 37 14.13 -5.50 14.19
N LEU A 38 14.75 -6.24 13.27
CA LEU A 38 14.04 -7.17 12.36
C LEU A 38 13.40 -8.32 13.14
N ALA A 39 14.08 -8.87 14.13
CA ALA A 39 13.54 -9.94 14.98
C ALA A 39 12.32 -9.44 15.78
N TYR A 40 12.42 -8.25 16.38
CA TYR A 40 11.29 -7.63 17.08
C TYR A 40 10.12 -7.30 16.11
N ALA A 41 10.42 -6.77 14.93
CA ALA A 41 9.42 -6.47 13.92
C ALA A 41 8.70 -7.73 13.42
N ALA A 42 9.39 -8.87 13.30
CA ALA A 42 8.77 -10.14 12.96
C ALA A 42 7.76 -10.57 14.04
N GLU A 43 8.15 -10.53 15.32
CA GLU A 43 7.26 -10.90 16.43
C GLU A 43 6.01 -10.00 16.51
N VAL A 44 6.18 -8.69 16.41
CA VAL A 44 5.03 -7.75 16.41
C VAL A 44 4.20 -7.90 15.15
N GLY A 45 4.88 -8.08 14.01
CA GLY A 45 4.26 -8.18 12.70
C GLY A 45 3.29 -9.35 12.57
N GLU A 46 3.59 -10.48 13.21
CA GLU A 46 2.77 -11.70 13.21
C GLU A 46 1.46 -11.60 14.02
N GLN A 47 1.27 -10.52 14.80
CA GLN A 47 0.06 -10.37 15.60
C GLN A 47 -1.18 -10.26 14.72
N GLN A 48 -2.15 -11.14 14.92
CA GLN A 48 -3.45 -11.05 14.25
C GLN A 48 -4.19 -9.78 14.68
N VAL A 49 -4.60 -8.98 13.69
CA VAL A 49 -5.40 -7.76 13.88
C VAL A 49 -6.78 -7.86 13.24
N GLY A 50 -7.00 -8.85 12.37
CA GLY A 50 -8.29 -9.07 11.74
C GLY A 50 -8.35 -10.34 10.91
N SER A 51 -9.37 -10.41 10.08
CA SER A 51 -9.55 -11.46 9.08
C SER A 51 -10.40 -10.96 7.92
N VAL A 52 -10.20 -11.51 6.74
CA VAL A 52 -11.01 -11.26 5.53
C VAL A 52 -11.67 -12.55 5.06
N THR A 53 -12.73 -12.43 4.26
CA THR A 53 -13.41 -13.59 3.61
C THR A 53 -13.20 -13.59 2.10
N GLY A 54 -12.36 -12.68 1.60
CA GLY A 54 -12.04 -12.47 0.20
C GLY A 54 -11.11 -11.28 0.08
N ASP A 55 -10.39 -11.19 -1.04
CA ASP A 55 -9.40 -10.14 -1.28
C ASP A 55 -10.04 -8.74 -1.18
N ILE A 56 -9.35 -7.84 -0.48
CA ILE A 56 -9.68 -6.42 -0.42
C ILE A 56 -8.50 -5.69 -1.03
N THR A 57 -8.69 -5.22 -2.26
CA THR A 57 -7.61 -4.68 -3.07
C THR A 57 -7.84 -3.23 -3.47
N THR A 58 -6.74 -2.54 -3.78
CA THR A 58 -6.67 -1.40 -4.68
C THR A 58 -7.24 -1.79 -6.04
N ALA A 59 -7.54 -0.80 -6.86
CA ALA A 59 -7.99 -1.07 -8.21
C ALA A 59 -6.79 -1.46 -9.09
N TYR A 60 -7.06 -2.34 -10.03
CA TYR A 60 -6.10 -2.84 -10.99
C TYR A 60 -6.53 -2.44 -12.40
N SER A 61 -5.54 -2.20 -13.26
CA SER A 61 -5.71 -1.97 -14.69
C SER A 61 -5.47 -3.27 -15.48
N GLY A 62 -6.23 -3.46 -16.56
CA GLY A 62 -6.02 -4.59 -17.48
C GLY A 62 -6.52 -5.96 -17.00
N GLY A 63 -7.12 -6.05 -15.81
CA GLY A 63 -7.77 -7.27 -15.33
C GLY A 63 -9.21 -7.43 -15.82
N SER A 64 -9.92 -8.42 -15.27
CA SER A 64 -11.30 -8.72 -15.65
C SER A 64 -12.09 -9.37 -14.52
N TYR A 65 -13.41 -9.24 -14.54
CA TYR A 65 -14.28 -9.93 -13.60
C TYR A 65 -14.54 -11.38 -14.05
N VAL A 66 -14.14 -12.33 -13.22
CA VAL A 66 -14.41 -13.77 -13.39
C VAL A 66 -15.32 -14.22 -12.25
N LYS A 67 -16.54 -14.64 -12.58
CA LYS A 67 -17.57 -15.07 -11.59
C LYS A 67 -17.85 -14.04 -10.50
N GLY A 68 -17.82 -12.74 -10.85
CA GLY A 68 -18.08 -11.65 -9.91
C GLY A 68 -16.89 -11.24 -9.04
N LYS A 69 -15.74 -11.93 -9.16
CA LYS A 69 -14.47 -11.53 -8.53
C LYS A 69 -13.58 -10.86 -9.56
N TYR A 70 -13.01 -9.69 -9.25
CA TYR A 70 -12.01 -9.08 -10.11
C TYR A 70 -10.71 -9.90 -10.04
N VAL A 71 -10.11 -10.16 -11.20
CA VAL A 71 -8.82 -10.85 -11.34
C VAL A 71 -7.86 -9.90 -12.04
N GLY A 72 -6.68 -9.69 -11.45
CA GLY A 72 -5.60 -8.88 -12.02
C GLY A 72 -5.15 -9.37 -13.41
N PRO A 73 -4.41 -8.54 -14.15
CA PRO A 73 -3.92 -8.88 -15.49
C PRO A 73 -2.89 -10.01 -15.49
N ASP A 74 -2.24 -10.27 -14.36
CA ASP A 74 -1.31 -11.37 -14.14
C ASP A 74 -1.72 -12.11 -12.86
N ALA A 75 -1.78 -13.44 -12.94
CA ALA A 75 -2.14 -14.30 -11.81
C ALA A 75 -0.92 -14.71 -10.98
N ASP A 76 0.29 -14.56 -11.54
CA ASP A 76 1.55 -14.96 -10.91
C ASP A 76 2.31 -13.73 -10.34
N ASP A 77 1.91 -12.51 -10.70
CA ASP A 77 2.52 -11.25 -10.23
C ASP A 77 1.45 -10.19 -9.91
N GLU A 78 1.14 -10.06 -8.62
CA GLU A 78 0.18 -9.10 -8.07
C GLU A 78 0.58 -7.62 -8.24
N THR A 79 1.82 -7.33 -8.68
CA THR A 79 2.27 -5.96 -8.94
C THR A 79 1.90 -5.49 -10.35
N VAL A 80 1.59 -6.41 -11.25
CA VAL A 80 1.22 -6.08 -12.63
C VAL A 80 -0.18 -5.47 -12.64
N GLY A 81 -0.27 -4.24 -13.15
CA GLY A 81 -1.54 -3.51 -13.25
C GLY A 81 -2.09 -2.96 -11.94
N ARG A 82 -1.44 -3.23 -10.80
CA ARG A 82 -1.74 -2.62 -9.49
C ARG A 82 -1.70 -1.09 -9.57
N ASP A 83 -2.30 -0.40 -8.60
CA ASP A 83 -2.31 1.06 -8.49
C ASP A 83 -3.06 1.73 -9.67
N ASP A 84 -4.18 1.15 -10.12
CA ASP A 84 -5.12 1.90 -10.97
C ASP A 84 -5.84 2.96 -10.13
N ARG A 85 -5.16 4.08 -9.98
CA ARG A 85 -5.64 5.23 -9.24
C ARG A 85 -6.76 5.97 -9.98
N SER A 86 -7.14 5.53 -11.19
CA SER A 86 -8.27 6.04 -11.97
C SER A 86 -9.58 5.27 -11.79
N SER A 87 -9.60 4.27 -10.89
CA SER A 87 -10.80 3.51 -10.56
C SER A 87 -11.07 3.44 -9.05
N GLU A 88 -12.34 3.25 -8.69
CA GLU A 88 -12.75 2.94 -7.31
C GLU A 88 -12.17 1.59 -6.88
N SER A 89 -11.83 1.46 -5.59
CA SER A 89 -11.26 0.24 -5.05
C SER A 89 -11.90 -0.17 -3.73
N SER A 90 -12.03 -1.48 -3.52
CA SER A 90 -12.56 -2.04 -2.27
C SER A 90 -11.70 -1.66 -1.05
N LEU A 91 -10.38 -1.58 -1.23
CA LEU A 91 -9.46 -1.16 -0.17
C LEU A 91 -9.57 0.34 0.13
N GLY A 92 -9.71 1.18 -0.89
CA GLY A 92 -9.99 2.61 -0.71
C GLY A 92 -11.26 2.83 0.12
N ASN A 93 -12.35 2.15 -0.26
CA ASN A 93 -13.60 2.20 0.48
C ASN A 93 -13.46 1.71 1.92
N LEU A 94 -12.75 0.60 2.15
CA LEU A 94 -12.51 0.07 3.50
C LEU A 94 -11.76 1.10 4.36
N VAL A 95 -10.66 1.64 3.84
CA VAL A 95 -9.82 2.59 4.57
C VAL A 95 -10.57 3.90 4.83
N ALA A 96 -11.24 4.47 3.84
CA ALA A 96 -12.04 5.68 4.02
C ALA A 96 -13.12 5.50 5.11
N ASN A 97 -13.83 4.37 5.11
CA ASN A 97 -14.81 4.06 6.15
C ASN A 97 -14.15 3.88 7.53
N ALA A 98 -13.02 3.17 7.61
CA ALA A 98 -12.30 2.99 8.87
C ALA A 98 -11.83 4.33 9.46
N LEU A 99 -11.35 5.25 8.61
CA LEU A 99 -10.96 6.60 9.03
C LEU A 99 -12.16 7.40 9.55
N ARG A 100 -13.29 7.37 8.83
CA ARG A 100 -14.55 7.98 9.29
C ARG A 100 -14.95 7.43 10.66
N ASP A 101 -15.04 6.12 10.79
CA ASP A 101 -15.52 5.45 12.00
C ASP A 101 -14.61 5.73 13.21
N THR A 102 -13.30 5.81 12.98
CA THR A 102 -12.32 6.13 14.02
C THR A 102 -12.51 7.54 14.60
N LEU A 103 -12.95 8.49 13.77
CA LEU A 103 -13.11 9.91 14.09
C LEU A 103 -14.57 10.35 14.24
N ALA A 104 -15.53 9.42 14.17
CA ALA A 104 -16.96 9.74 14.10
C ALA A 104 -17.51 10.35 15.40
N SER A 105 -16.90 10.11 16.56
CA SER A 105 -17.36 10.67 17.82
C SER A 105 -17.01 12.15 17.94
N ASP A 106 -17.89 12.92 18.58
CA ASP A 106 -17.73 14.38 18.75
C ASP A 106 -16.41 14.74 19.46
N ASP A 107 -15.94 13.90 20.39
CA ASP A 107 -14.67 14.07 21.11
C ASP A 107 -13.43 13.75 20.27
N ARG A 108 -13.59 13.13 19.10
CA ARG A 108 -12.53 12.78 18.15
C ARG A 108 -12.59 13.54 16.83
N GLY A 109 -13.63 14.34 16.64
CA GLY A 109 -13.74 15.26 15.50
C GLY A 109 -15.07 15.21 14.75
N GLY A 110 -15.97 14.27 15.06
CA GLY A 110 -17.31 14.21 14.48
C GLY A 110 -17.32 13.96 12.98
N ALA A 111 -16.47 13.06 12.48
CA ALA A 111 -16.32 12.84 11.04
C ALA A 111 -17.55 12.19 10.39
N ASP A 112 -18.17 12.90 9.43
CA ASP A 112 -19.25 12.36 8.60
C ASP A 112 -18.75 11.61 7.36
N ILE A 113 -17.61 12.03 6.82
CA ILE A 113 -17.01 11.55 5.57
C ILE A 113 -15.53 11.26 5.81
N GLY A 114 -15.08 10.06 5.41
CA GLY A 114 -13.67 9.72 5.30
C GLY A 114 -13.22 9.85 3.84
N VAL A 115 -11.99 10.31 3.63
CA VAL A 115 -11.38 10.47 2.31
C VAL A 115 -9.98 9.90 2.37
N VAL A 116 -9.60 9.12 1.37
CA VAL A 116 -8.22 8.61 1.24
C VAL A 116 -7.72 8.84 -0.18
N ASN A 117 -6.48 9.31 -0.33
CA ASN A 117 -5.85 9.36 -1.65
C ASN A 117 -5.32 7.96 -2.01
N PRO A 118 -5.47 7.50 -3.25
CA PRO A 118 -5.24 6.10 -3.62
C PRO A 118 -3.74 5.80 -3.66
N GLY A 119 -2.91 6.82 -3.90
CA GLY A 119 -1.45 6.70 -3.81
C GLY A 119 -0.94 6.43 -2.39
N GLY A 120 -1.76 6.68 -1.37
CA GLY A 120 -1.46 6.37 0.03
C GLY A 120 -1.59 4.88 0.36
N LEU A 121 -2.28 4.09 -0.46
CA LEU A 121 -2.49 2.65 -0.26
C LEU A 121 -1.34 1.86 -0.88
N ARG A 122 -0.54 1.17 -0.07
CA ARG A 122 0.78 0.63 -0.49
C ARG A 122 0.85 -0.88 -0.61
N ALA A 123 -0.16 -1.58 -0.13
CA ALA A 123 -0.30 -3.04 -0.22
C ALA A 123 -1.77 -3.42 -0.39
N GLU A 124 -2.04 -4.71 -0.47
CA GLU A 124 -3.36 -5.31 -0.53
C GLU A 124 -3.65 -6.12 0.73
N LEU A 125 -4.91 -6.49 0.95
CA LEU A 125 -5.30 -7.49 1.95
C LEU A 125 -5.85 -8.71 1.21
N PHE A 126 -4.98 -9.66 0.89
CA PHE A 126 -5.39 -10.90 0.21
C PHE A 126 -6.02 -11.86 1.20
N HIS A 127 -6.97 -12.65 0.71
CA HIS A 127 -7.46 -13.81 1.42
C HIS A 127 -6.55 -15.00 1.09
N ASP A 128 -5.66 -15.33 2.01
CA ASP A 128 -4.85 -16.55 1.97
C ASP A 128 -5.64 -17.76 2.51
N ASP A 129 -4.95 -18.84 2.91
CA ASP A 129 -5.61 -20.09 3.29
C ASP A 129 -6.39 -19.99 4.62
N ASP A 130 -6.01 -19.10 5.54
CA ASP A 130 -6.66 -18.92 6.83
C ASP A 130 -7.46 -17.60 6.94
N GLY A 131 -7.27 -16.68 5.98
CA GLY A 131 -7.93 -15.39 5.90
C GLY A 131 -7.52 -14.44 7.00
N VAL A 132 -6.44 -14.72 7.75
CA VAL A 132 -5.94 -13.89 8.84
C VAL A 132 -5.26 -12.66 8.26
N ILE A 133 -5.52 -11.50 8.87
CA ILE A 133 -4.75 -10.29 8.61
C ILE A 133 -3.89 -10.00 9.83
N THR A 134 -2.59 -9.95 9.60
CA THR A 134 -1.56 -9.64 10.58
C THR A 134 -1.29 -8.13 10.67
N TYR A 135 -0.63 -7.71 11.74
CA TYR A 135 -0.21 -6.32 11.93
C TYR A 135 0.71 -5.87 10.79
N ALA A 136 1.64 -6.73 10.34
CA ALA A 136 2.55 -6.42 9.25
C ALA A 136 1.82 -6.12 7.94
N GLU A 137 0.79 -6.90 7.61
CA GLU A 137 -0.03 -6.70 6.41
C GLU A 137 -0.84 -5.41 6.49
N ALA A 138 -1.54 -5.19 7.61
CA ALA A 138 -2.30 -3.96 7.84
C ALA A 138 -1.41 -2.71 7.78
N ASN A 139 -0.23 -2.75 8.41
CA ASN A 139 0.75 -1.67 8.37
C ASN A 139 1.33 -1.47 6.96
N SER A 140 1.45 -2.53 6.16
CA SER A 140 1.90 -2.43 4.77
C SER A 140 0.91 -1.69 3.86
N VAL A 141 -0.39 -1.65 4.21
CA VAL A 141 -1.38 -0.84 3.48
C VAL A 141 -1.16 0.66 3.74
N LEU A 142 -0.94 1.07 4.99
CA LEU A 142 -0.76 2.48 5.42
C LEU A 142 0.59 2.71 6.16
N PRO A 143 1.75 2.56 5.49
CA PRO A 143 3.04 2.46 6.16
C PRO A 143 3.63 3.80 6.63
N PHE A 144 2.95 4.92 6.38
CA PHE A 144 3.51 6.26 6.59
C PHE A 144 3.25 6.83 7.99
N VAL A 145 2.50 6.11 8.84
CA VAL A 145 2.20 6.55 10.22
C VAL A 145 1.61 7.97 10.24
N ASN A 146 0.68 8.22 9.32
CA ASN A 146 0.03 9.53 9.21
C ASN A 146 -0.84 9.78 10.45
N ASN A 147 -0.82 11.04 10.92
CA ASN A 147 -1.80 11.48 11.92
C ASN A 147 -3.17 11.64 11.26
N LEU A 148 -4.22 11.29 12.00
CA LEU A 148 -5.59 11.50 11.59
C LEU A 148 -6.09 12.89 12.00
N TRP A 149 -6.77 13.58 11.09
CA TRP A 149 -7.29 14.92 11.30
C TRP A 149 -8.67 15.07 10.68
N THR A 150 -9.51 15.90 11.29
CA THR A 150 -10.79 16.33 10.72
C THR A 150 -10.72 17.79 10.29
N VAL A 151 -11.53 18.14 9.28
CA VAL A 151 -11.75 19.51 8.84
C VAL A 151 -13.24 19.71 8.56
N THR A 152 -13.78 20.86 8.97
CA THR A 152 -15.15 21.23 8.63
C THR A 152 -15.14 22.01 7.33
N LEU A 153 -15.83 21.50 6.31
CA LEU A 153 -15.97 22.15 5.01
C LEU A 153 -17.43 22.52 4.76
N THR A 154 -17.64 23.68 4.13
CA THR A 154 -18.92 23.96 3.48
C THR A 154 -19.13 23.02 2.30
N GLY A 155 -20.38 22.83 1.85
CA GLY A 155 -20.65 22.03 0.65
C GLY A 155 -19.92 22.53 -0.61
N ALA A 156 -19.69 23.84 -0.74
CA ALA A 156 -18.92 24.41 -1.84
C ALA A 156 -17.44 24.03 -1.76
N GLN A 157 -16.82 24.10 -0.58
CA GLN A 157 -15.43 23.68 -0.37
C GLN A 157 -15.26 22.17 -0.52
N PHE A 158 -16.25 21.38 -0.09
CA PHE A 158 -16.21 19.94 -0.30
C PHE A 158 -16.27 19.59 -1.79
N LYS A 159 -17.12 20.29 -2.55
CA LYS A 159 -17.14 20.16 -4.01
C LYS A 159 -15.79 20.54 -4.63
N GLU A 160 -15.18 21.64 -4.20
CA GLU A 160 -13.86 22.07 -4.68
C GLU A 160 -12.78 21.01 -4.36
N LEU A 161 -12.78 20.45 -3.15
CA LEU A 161 -11.90 19.34 -2.77
C LEU A 161 -12.08 18.13 -3.71
N LEU A 162 -13.33 17.78 -4.02
CA LEU A 162 -13.61 16.73 -4.99
C LEU A 162 -13.23 17.14 -6.41
N GLU A 163 -13.10 18.42 -6.73
CA GLU A 163 -12.68 18.89 -8.05
C GLU A 163 -11.15 18.92 -8.23
N GLU A 164 -10.40 19.06 -7.14
CA GLU A 164 -8.92 19.09 -7.13
C GLU A 164 -8.26 17.81 -7.69
N GLN A 165 -8.98 16.69 -7.74
CA GLN A 165 -8.48 15.47 -8.40
C GLN A 165 -8.35 15.63 -9.93
N TRP A 166 -9.07 16.58 -10.56
CA TRP A 166 -8.99 16.89 -11.99
C TRP A 166 -8.07 18.09 -12.29
N GLN A 167 -6.80 18.03 -11.88
CA GLN A 167 -5.84 19.09 -12.22
C GLN A 167 -5.62 19.17 -13.73
N THR A 168 -6.00 20.30 -14.32
CA THR A 168 -5.80 20.57 -15.74
C THR A 168 -4.34 20.90 -16.05
N ASP A 169 -3.87 20.56 -17.25
CA ASP A 169 -2.60 21.05 -17.77
C ASP A 169 -2.61 22.58 -17.96
N ALA A 170 -1.48 23.17 -18.33
CA ALA A 170 -1.34 24.61 -18.56
C ALA A 170 -2.28 25.18 -19.63
N ASN A 171 -2.91 24.32 -20.43
CA ASN A 171 -3.85 24.68 -21.48
C ASN A 171 -5.32 24.39 -21.09
N GLY A 172 -5.58 23.94 -19.85
CA GLY A 172 -6.92 23.60 -19.37
C GLY A 172 -7.40 22.21 -19.77
N ASN A 173 -6.54 21.34 -20.32
CA ASN A 173 -6.92 19.97 -20.68
C ASN A 173 -6.72 19.02 -19.50
N VAL A 174 -7.51 17.95 -19.43
CA VAL A 174 -7.24 16.83 -18.51
C VAL A 174 -5.96 16.10 -18.96
N PRO A 175 -4.89 16.01 -18.15
CA PRO A 175 -3.62 15.40 -18.54
C PRO A 175 -3.73 13.89 -18.83
N SER A 176 -2.86 13.37 -19.68
CA SER A 176 -2.83 11.95 -20.09
C SER A 176 -2.12 10.99 -19.12
N ARG A 177 -1.65 11.46 -17.96
CA ARG A 177 -1.02 10.59 -16.94
C ARG A 177 -2.09 9.87 -16.12
N PRO A 178 -1.89 8.60 -15.74
CA PRO A 178 -2.80 7.88 -14.87
C PRO A 178 -3.03 8.66 -13.56
N TYR A 179 -4.31 8.87 -13.33
CA TYR A 179 -4.96 9.87 -12.50
C TYR A 179 -4.95 9.51 -10.99
N LEU A 180 -5.19 10.46 -10.07
CA LEU A 180 -5.34 10.21 -8.63
C LEU A 180 -6.80 10.42 -8.19
N ASN A 181 -7.65 9.38 -8.17
CA ASN A 181 -9.01 9.46 -7.59
C ASN A 181 -8.95 9.40 -6.09
N LEU A 182 -9.48 10.41 -5.41
CA LEU A 182 -9.85 10.24 -4.02
C LEU A 182 -10.79 9.02 -3.92
N GLY A 183 -10.39 8.05 -3.10
CA GLY A 183 -11.20 6.91 -2.68
C GLY A 183 -11.93 7.21 -1.37
#